data_AF-F4L1Y3-F1
#
_entry.id   AF-F4L1Y3-F1
#
_cell.length_a   1.000
_cell.length_b   1.000
_cell.length_c   1.000
_cell.angle_alpha   90.00
_cell.angle_beta   90.00
_cell.angle_gamma   90.00
#
_symmetry.space_group_name_H-M   'P 1'
#
loop_
_entity.id
_entity.type
_entity.pdbx_description
1 polymer ?
#
loop_
_entity_poly.entity_id
_entity_poly.type
_entity_poly.pdbx_seq_one_letter_code
_entity_poly.pdbx_strand_id
1 'polypeptide(L)'
;MVSRLRMKLDLLVQSMLMVLLALAIPLEPLHIGLKITLIVLVLLQMLSAAQLWLWHTYRPARAYLWTFFLVGLLLPIGLYFFNPLAWLFLLALAVIYFVHTIRVAVVVLRRPRSFWDIS
;
A
#
# COMPACT_ATOMS: atom_id res chain seq x y z
N MET A 1 11.71 13.42 8.90
CA MET A 1 12.41 13.65 7.61
C MET A 1 12.29 12.39 6.75
N VAL A 2 11.50 12.37 5.66
CA VAL A 2 11.50 11.20 4.76
C VAL A 2 12.78 11.29 3.92
N SER A 3 13.70 10.34 4.00
CA SER A 3 14.83 10.36 3.07
C SER A 3 14.32 10.08 1.65
N ARG A 4 14.82 10.82 0.65
CA ARG A 4 14.48 10.55 -0.77
C ARG A 4 14.80 9.10 -1.16
N LEU A 5 15.86 8.53 -0.57
CA LEU A 5 16.26 7.14 -0.73
C LEU A 5 15.14 6.20 -0.26
N ARG A 6 14.58 6.43 0.92
CA ARG A 6 13.49 5.63 1.46
C ARG A 6 12.26 5.65 0.55
N MET A 7 11.84 6.82 0.08
CA MET A 7 10.67 6.92 -0.81
C MET A 7 10.87 6.18 -2.13
N LYS A 8 12.11 6.19 -2.67
CA LYS A 8 12.48 5.42 -3.86
C LYS A 8 12.45 3.92 -3.61
N LEU A 9 12.99 3.46 -2.47
CA LEU A 9 12.98 2.05 -2.10
C LEU A 9 11.56 1.53 -1.89
N ASP A 10 10.71 2.28 -1.18
CA ASP A 10 9.31 1.91 -0.95
C ASP A 10 8.52 1.81 -2.27
N LEU A 11 8.69 2.81 -3.15
CA LEU A 11 8.13 2.75 -4.51
C LEU A 11 8.63 1.56 -5.31
N LEU A 12 9.93 1.28 -5.28
CA LEU A 12 10.53 0.16 -6.01
C LEU A 12 9.92 -1.15 -5.55
N VAL A 13 9.88 -1.40 -4.24
CA VAL A 13 9.32 -2.63 -3.67
C VAL A 13 7.83 -2.76 -3.99
N GLN A 14 7.04 -1.70 -3.78
CA GLN A 14 5.60 -1.73 -4.10
C GLN A 14 5.35 -1.93 -5.60
N SER A 15 6.13 -1.28 -6.47
CA SER A 15 6.01 -1.44 -7.92
C SER A 15 6.37 -2.85 -8.39
N MET A 16 7.42 -3.45 -7.83
CA MET A 16 7.83 -4.81 -8.13
C MET A 16 6.73 -5.80 -7.76
N LEU A 17 6.14 -5.65 -6.57
CA LEU A 17 5.04 -6.49 -6.11
C LEU A 17 3.76 -6.28 -6.93
N MET A 18 3.47 -5.05 -7.36
CA MET A 18 2.34 -4.76 -8.27
C MET A 18 2.53 -5.41 -9.65
N VAL A 19 3.75 -5.38 -10.20
CA VAL A 19 4.06 -6.07 -11.46
C VAL A 19 3.94 -7.58 -11.31
N LEU A 20 4.49 -8.15 -10.23
CA LEU A 20 4.32 -9.58 -9.90
C LEU A 20 2.84 -9.98 -9.82
N LEU A 21 2.01 -9.16 -9.15
CA LEU A 21 0.56 -9.34 -9.11
C LEU A 21 -0.06 -9.29 -10.50
N ALA A 22 0.27 -8.29 -11.31
CA ALA A 22 -0.27 -8.13 -12.66
C ALA A 22 0.07 -9.32 -13.57
N LEU A 23 1.29 -9.86 -13.46
CA LEU A 23 1.73 -11.04 -14.21
C LEU A 23 1.09 -12.34 -13.70
N ALA A 24 0.78 -12.42 -12.40
CA ALA A 24 0.19 -13.60 -11.79
C ALA A 24 -1.32 -13.74 -12.04
N ILE A 25 -2.05 -12.63 -12.21
CA ILE A 25 -3.51 -12.62 -12.45
C ILE A 25 -3.96 -13.53 -13.62
N PRO A 26 -3.34 -13.49 -14.82
CA PRO A 26 -3.76 -14.32 -15.94
C PRO A 26 -3.36 -15.80 -15.83
N LEU A 27 -2.37 -16.14 -14.99
CA LEU A 27 -1.87 -17.51 -14.84
C LEU A 27 -2.83 -18.38 -14.02
N GLU A 28 -3.46 -17.80 -13.00
CA GLU A 28 -4.67 -18.31 -12.36
C GLU A 28 -5.08 -17.32 -11.24
N PRO A 29 -6.32 -16.79 -11.24
CA PRO A 29 -6.72 -15.73 -10.30
C PRO A 29 -6.80 -16.17 -8.82
N LEU A 30 -6.60 -17.45 -8.52
CA LEU A 30 -6.81 -18.04 -7.18
C LEU A 30 -5.60 -18.78 -6.60
N HIS A 31 -4.44 -18.67 -7.24
CA HIS A 31 -3.23 -19.32 -6.73
C HIS A 31 -2.81 -18.74 -5.37
N ILE A 32 -2.40 -19.63 -4.46
CA ILE A 32 -1.91 -19.28 -3.12
C ILE A 32 -0.79 -18.23 -3.20
N GLY A 33 0.07 -18.31 -4.22
CA GLY A 33 1.12 -17.32 -4.46
C GLY A 33 0.58 -15.90 -4.63
N LEU A 34 -0.47 -15.71 -5.42
CA LEU A 34 -1.08 -14.39 -5.65
C LEU A 34 -1.66 -13.81 -4.35
N LYS A 35 -2.36 -14.65 -3.57
CA LYS A 35 -2.89 -14.26 -2.25
C LYS A 35 -1.78 -13.83 -1.30
N ILE A 36 -0.68 -14.58 -1.25
CA ILE A 36 0.49 -14.24 -0.41
C ILE A 36 1.10 -12.91 -0.89
N THR A 37 1.32 -12.74 -2.19
CA THR A 37 1.87 -11.49 -2.74
C THR A 37 0.99 -10.30 -2.42
N LEU A 38 -0.33 -10.44 -2.51
CA LEU A 38 -1.29 -9.40 -2.16
C LEU A 38 -1.25 -9.05 -0.67
N ILE A 39 -1.21 -10.06 0.21
CA ILE A 39 -1.08 -9.84 1.66
C ILE A 39 0.22 -9.11 1.98
N VAL A 40 1.35 -9.57 1.43
CA VAL A 40 2.66 -8.95 1.64
C VAL A 40 2.66 -7.49 1.16
N LEU A 41 2.08 -7.23 -0.02
CA LEU A 41 1.94 -5.87 -0.55
C LEU A 41 1.14 -4.98 0.41
N VAL A 42 -0.04 -5.42 0.85
CA VAL A 42 -0.91 -4.65 1.75
C VAL A 42 -0.23 -4.39 3.10
N LEU A 43 0.48 -5.38 3.65
CA LEU A 43 1.25 -5.21 4.89
C LEU A 43 2.37 -4.19 4.74
N LEU A 44 3.12 -4.22 3.62
CA LEU A 44 4.16 -3.24 3.34
C LEU A 44 3.58 -1.83 3.14
N GLN A 45 2.43 -1.72 2.48
CA GLN A 45 1.71 -0.46 2.33
C GLN A 45 1.24 0.10 3.67
N MET A 46 0.71 -0.75 4.55
CA MET A 46 0.33 -0.39 5.91
C MET A 46 1.55 0.08 6.72
N LEU A 47 2.69 -0.61 6.62
CA LEU A 47 3.93 -0.20 7.27
C LEU A 47 4.44 1.15 6.76
N SER A 48 4.35 1.37 5.44
CA SER A 48 4.68 2.66 4.83
C SER A 48 3.78 3.79 5.36
N ALA A 49 2.47 3.55 5.45
CA ALA A 49 1.49 4.49 6.01
C ALA A 49 1.79 4.79 7.49
N ALA A 50 2.06 3.74 8.29
CA ALA A 50 2.40 3.84 9.70
C ALA A 50 3.63 4.71 9.89
N GLN A 51 4.64 4.49 9.05
CA GLN A 51 5.88 5.24 9.13
C GLN A 51 5.71 6.70 8.71
N LEU A 52 4.90 6.98 7.68
CA LEU A 52 4.55 8.35 7.27
C LEU A 52 3.80 9.12 8.36
N TRP A 53 2.91 8.43 9.08
CA TRP A 53 2.14 9.03 10.17
C TRP A 53 2.99 9.27 11.42
N LEU A 54 3.68 8.23 11.92
CA LEU A 54 4.41 8.27 13.19
C LEU A 54 5.64 9.17 13.16
N TRP A 55 6.45 9.08 12.10
CA TRP A 55 7.73 9.82 12.07
C TRP A 55 7.66 11.15 11.33
N HIS A 56 6.65 11.36 10.49
CA HIS A 56 6.58 12.54 9.63
C HIS A 56 5.25 13.31 9.75
N THR A 57 4.39 12.93 10.69
CA THR A 57 3.15 13.64 11.07
C THR A 57 2.25 13.94 9.87
N TYR A 58 2.33 13.12 8.81
CA TYR A 58 1.57 13.33 7.59
C TYR A 58 0.09 13.02 7.86
N ARG A 59 -0.74 14.06 8.02
CA ARG A 59 -2.15 13.94 8.40
C ARG A 59 -2.96 12.97 7.52
N PRO A 60 -2.78 12.94 6.18
CA PRO A 60 -3.52 12.02 5.32
C PRO A 60 -3.20 10.55 5.57
N ALA A 61 -1.99 10.20 6.05
CA ALA A 61 -1.63 8.81 6.36
C ALA A 61 -2.49 8.21 7.48
N ARG A 62 -3.03 9.04 8.39
CA ARG A 62 -3.93 8.58 9.46
C ARG A 62 -5.21 7.95 8.90
N ALA A 63 -5.79 8.52 7.85
CA ALA A 63 -6.98 7.98 7.22
C ALA A 63 -6.70 6.60 6.60
N TYR A 64 -5.58 6.46 5.91
CA TYR A 64 -5.18 5.18 5.31
C TYR A 64 -4.90 4.10 6.36
N LEU A 65 -4.27 4.45 7.48
CA LEU A 65 -4.07 3.52 8.59
C LEU A 65 -5.37 3.02 9.18
N TRP A 66 -6.35 3.91 9.39
CA TRP A 66 -7.68 3.51 9.83
C TRP A 66 -8.36 2.59 8.81
N THR A 67 -8.24 2.88 7.52
CA THR A 67 -8.77 1.98 6.49
C THR A 67 -8.07 0.61 6.53
N PHE A 68 -6.74 0.54 6.60
CA PHE A 68 -6.04 -0.74 6.70
C PHE A 68 -6.40 -1.51 7.96
N PHE A 69 -6.57 -0.82 9.09
CA PHE A 69 -7.01 -1.44 10.34
C PHE A 69 -8.43 -2.00 10.25
N LEU A 70 -9.39 -1.22 9.75
CA LEU A 70 -10.78 -1.66 9.55
C LEU A 70 -10.86 -2.83 8.56
N VAL A 71 -10.13 -2.73 7.44
CA VAL A 71 -10.07 -3.81 6.46
C VAL A 71 -9.45 -5.06 7.06
N GLY A 72 -8.35 -4.94 7.80
CA GLY A 72 -7.73 -6.08 8.49
C GLY A 72 -8.65 -6.75 9.51
N LEU A 73 -9.45 -5.95 10.25
CA LEU A 73 -10.41 -6.45 11.23
C LEU A 73 -11.61 -7.15 10.55
N LEU A 74 -12.10 -6.62 9.43
CA LEU A 74 -13.24 -7.15 8.69
C LEU A 74 -12.86 -8.26 7.71
N LEU A 75 -11.58 -8.38 7.35
CA LEU A 75 -11.11 -9.34 6.36
C LEU A 75 -11.47 -10.80 6.70
N PRO A 76 -11.33 -11.29 7.95
CA PRO A 76 -11.70 -12.67 8.29
C PRO A 76 -13.18 -12.95 8.04
N ILE A 77 -14.05 -11.99 8.38
CA ILE A 77 -15.49 -12.07 8.14
C ILE A 77 -15.77 -12.05 6.63
N GLY A 78 -15.14 -11.12 5.90
CA GLY A 78 -15.26 -11.03 4.45
C GLY A 78 -14.77 -12.27 3.72
N LEU A 79 -13.67 -12.89 4.17
CA LEU A 79 -13.16 -14.14 3.59
C LEU A 79 -14.07 -15.33 3.87
N TYR A 80 -14.73 -15.35 5.03
CA TYR A 80 -15.68 -16.40 5.40
C TYR A 80 -16.98 -16.34 4.58
N PHE A 81 -17.57 -15.14 4.43
CA PHE A 81 -18.86 -14.99 3.75
C PHE A 81 -18.76 -14.65 2.25
N PHE A 82 -17.71 -13.94 1.83
CA PHE A 82 -17.60 -13.31 0.51
C PHE A 82 -16.20 -13.49 -0.09
N ASN A 83 -15.67 -14.72 -0.03
CA ASN A 83 -14.28 -15.07 -0.37
C ASN A 83 -13.71 -14.36 -1.62
N PRO A 84 -14.27 -14.50 -2.85
CA PRO A 84 -13.69 -13.85 -4.03
C PRO A 84 -13.81 -12.32 -4.00
N LEU A 85 -14.90 -11.78 -3.47
CA LEU A 85 -15.12 -10.34 -3.36
C LEU A 85 -14.16 -9.69 -2.35
N ALA A 86 -13.85 -10.37 -1.25
CA ALA A 86 -12.89 -9.90 -0.26
C ALA A 86 -11.47 -9.76 -0.85
N TRP A 87 -11.05 -10.69 -1.70
CA TRP A 87 -9.77 -10.59 -2.42
C TRP A 87 -9.75 -9.45 -3.44
N LEU A 88 -10.83 -9.26 -4.20
CA LEU A 88 -10.95 -8.13 -5.14
C LEU A 88 -10.93 -6.79 -4.41
N PHE A 89 -11.58 -6.72 -3.25
CA PHE A 89 -11.57 -5.52 -2.42
C PHE A 89 -10.17 -5.19 -1.88
N LEU A 90 -9.43 -6.19 -1.40
CA LEU A 90 -8.02 -6.03 -1.01
C LEU A 90 -7.16 -5.55 -2.18
N LEU A 91 -7.36 -6.12 -3.38
CA LEU A 91 -6.65 -5.71 -4.59
C LEU A 91 -6.94 -4.25 -4.94
N ALA A 92 -8.21 -3.84 -4.90
CA ALA A 92 -8.61 -2.46 -5.15
C ALA A 92 -7.98 -1.50 -4.14
N LEU A 93 -7.97 -1.86 -2.85
CA LEU A 93 -7.31 -1.07 -1.80
C LEU A 93 -5.81 -0.93 -2.08
N ALA A 94 -5.15 -2.02 -2.45
CA ALA A 94 -3.73 -2.03 -2.76
C ALA A 94 -3.38 -1.12 -3.95
N VAL A 95 -4.20 -1.13 -5.01
CA VAL A 95 -4.07 -0.25 -6.17
C VAL A 95 -4.24 1.22 -5.76
N ILE A 96 -5.29 1.54 -5.01
CA ILE A 96 -5.59 2.91 -4.57
C ILE A 96 -4.43 3.47 -3.73
N TYR A 97 -3.95 2.67 -2.76
CA TYR A 97 -2.84 3.10 -1.92
C TYR A 97 -1.54 3.25 -2.73
N PHE A 98 -1.27 2.37 -3.69
CA PHE A 98 -0.10 2.49 -4.56
C PHE A 98 -0.12 3.78 -5.38
N VAL A 99 -1.27 4.16 -5.94
CA VAL A 99 -1.44 5.45 -6.65
C VAL A 99 -1.19 6.62 -5.69
N HIS A 100 -1.67 6.52 -4.44
CA HIS A 100 -1.38 7.52 -3.42
C HIS A 100 0.13 7.60 -3.11
N THR A 101 0.83 6.48 -2.96
CA THR A 101 2.29 6.43 -2.78
C THR A 101 3.03 7.14 -3.91
N ILE A 102 2.63 6.90 -5.18
CA ILE A 102 3.21 7.59 -6.35
C ILE A 102 3.00 9.10 -6.24
N ARG A 103 1.78 9.56 -5.93
CA ARG A 103 1.48 11.00 -5.81
C ARG A 103 2.36 11.66 -4.74
N VAL A 104 2.44 11.05 -3.55
CA VAL A 104 3.30 11.54 -2.46
C VAL A 104 4.77 11.57 -2.90
N ALA A 105 5.23 10.52 -3.59
CA ALA A 105 6.61 10.43 -4.03
C ALA A 105 6.97 11.46 -5.08
N VAL A 106 6.08 11.74 -6.04
CA VAL A 106 6.28 12.79 -7.05
C VAL A 106 6.43 14.15 -6.36
N VAL A 107 5.59 14.46 -5.38
CA VAL A 107 5.68 15.71 -4.61
C VAL A 107 7.02 15.78 -3.86
N VAL A 108 7.42 14.69 -3.21
CA VAL A 108 8.68 14.60 -2.45
C VAL A 108 9.91 14.73 -3.35
N LEU A 109 9.91 14.13 -4.54
CA LEU A 109 11.04 14.13 -5.47
C LEU A 109 11.20 15.47 -6.20
N ARG A 110 10.10 16.21 -6.42
CA ARG A 110 10.14 17.52 -7.09
C ARG A 110 10.62 18.67 -6.19
N ARG A 111 10.63 18.54 -4.86
CA ARG A 111 11.03 19.64 -3.96
C ARG A 111 12.56 19.70 -3.72
N PRO A 112 13.22 20.87 -3.81
CA PRO A 112 14.65 21.01 -3.54
C PRO A 112 14.96 20.98 -2.03
N ARG A 113 15.58 19.86 -1.61
CA ARG A 113 16.45 19.67 -0.43
C ARG A 113 15.98 19.89 1.01
N SER A 114 14.83 20.47 1.35
CA SER A 114 14.48 20.69 2.78
C SER A 114 13.06 20.25 3.14
N PHE A 115 13.00 19.18 3.94
CA PHE A 115 11.80 18.61 4.53
C PHE A 115 11.39 19.44 5.75
N TRP A 116 10.35 20.27 5.63
CA TRP A 116 9.67 20.81 6.81
C TRP A 116 8.15 20.80 6.73
N ASP A 117 7.53 20.86 5.56
CA ASP A 117 6.06 20.86 5.49
C ASP A 117 5.52 20.01 4.34
N ILE A 118 5.08 18.81 4.72
CA ILE A 118 3.99 18.12 4.03
C ILE A 118 2.78 18.24 4.96
N SER A 119 2.34 19.48 5.21
CA SER A 119 1.09 19.80 5.89
C SER A 119 -0.07 19.85 4.90
#